data_AF-A0A4Y1R780-F1
#
_entry.id   AF-A0A4Y1R780-F1
#
_cell.length_a   1.000
_cell.length_b   1.000
_cell.length_c   1.000
_cell.angle_alpha   90.00
_cell.angle_beta   90.00
_cell.angle_gamma   90.00
#
_symmetry.space_group_name_H-M   'P 1'
#
loop_
_entity.id
_entity.type
_entity.pdbx_description
1 polymer ?
#
loop_
_entity_poly.entity_id
_entity_poly.type
_entity_poly.pdbx_seq_one_letter_code
_entity_poly.pdbx_strand_id
1 'polypeptide(L)'
;MLNRLLGLILDRYLADYITAKNNVLLCYKDMNHTNSYGLIRGLQFASFVVQYYGLVVDLLLLGLTHASEIAGPQQMPNEFTTYQNTKVETRHPIRLYSRYIDRVHMLFCFTHEEARDLIQRYLSEHPDPNNEYGWI
;
A
#
# COMPACT_ATOMS: atom_id res chain seq x y z
N MET A 1 -7.99 -3.22 15.14
CA MET A 1 -7.45 -3.74 13.86
C MET A 1 -5.94 -3.95 13.93
N LEU A 2 -5.14 -2.93 14.23
CA LEU A 2 -3.67 -3.01 14.26
C LEU A 2 -3.11 -4.18 15.08
N ASN A 3 -3.61 -4.37 16.31
CA ASN A 3 -3.18 -5.46 17.18
C ASN A 3 -3.34 -6.86 16.53
N ARG A 4 -4.46 -7.10 15.85
CA ARG A 4 -4.71 -8.37 15.15
C ARG A 4 -3.73 -8.59 13.99
N LEU A 5 -3.42 -7.52 13.24
CA LEU A 5 -2.44 -7.60 12.15
C LEU A 5 -1.03 -7.87 12.70
N LEU A 6 -0.61 -7.13 13.73
CA LEU A 6 0.69 -7.36 14.37
C LEU A 6 0.82 -8.78 14.94
N GLY A 7 -0.27 -9.34 15.49
CA GLY A 7 -0.29 -10.71 15.99
C GLY A 7 -0.14 -11.80 14.90
N LEU A 8 -0.17 -11.46 13.61
CA LEU A 8 0.14 -12.39 12.52
C LEU A 8 1.65 -12.58 12.32
N ILE A 9 2.45 -11.58 12.69
CA ILE A 9 3.89 -11.52 12.39
C ILE A 9 4.78 -11.43 13.63
N LEU A 10 4.23 -10.99 14.76
CA LEU A 10 4.92 -10.86 16.04
C LEU A 10 4.26 -11.73 17.10
N ASP A 11 5.00 -11.99 18.17
CA ASP A 11 4.44 -12.58 19.39
C ASP A 11 3.29 -11.71 19.95
N ARG A 12 2.29 -12.38 20.55
CA ARG A 12 1.09 -11.73 21.06
C ARG A 12 1.40 -10.65 22.10
N TYR A 13 2.34 -10.90 23.02
CA TYR A 13 2.68 -9.91 24.06
C TYR A 13 3.36 -8.67 23.47
N LEU A 14 4.15 -8.85 22.41
CA LEU A 14 4.78 -7.73 21.72
C LEU A 14 3.75 -6.90 20.94
N ALA A 15 2.79 -7.55 20.29
CA ALA A 15 1.68 -6.86 19.61
C ALA A 15 0.80 -6.06 20.59
N ASP A 16 0.50 -6.62 21.76
CA ASP A 16 -0.22 -5.94 22.84
C ASP A 16 0.57 -4.75 23.36
N TYR A 17 1.88 -4.91 23.60
CA TYR A 17 2.76 -3.82 24.03
C TYR A 17 2.79 -2.66 23.03
N ILE A 18 2.98 -2.95 21.73
CA ILE A 18 3.02 -1.91 20.68
C ILE A 18 1.68 -1.15 20.63
N THR A 19 0.56 -1.87 20.75
CA THR A 19 -0.77 -1.25 20.71
C THR A 19 -1.02 -0.40 21.95
N ALA A 20 -0.68 -0.91 23.13
CA ALA A 20 -0.82 -0.20 24.40
C ALA A 20 0.06 1.07 24.47
N LYS A 21 1.29 1.00 23.94
CA LYS A 21 2.21 2.16 23.90
C LYS A 21 1.75 3.30 23.00
N ASN A 22 0.83 3.05 22.07
CA ASN A 22 0.19 4.12 21.30
C ASN A 22 -1.00 4.75 22.03
N ASN A 23 -1.57 4.06 23.02
CA ASN A 23 -2.70 4.55 23.82
C ASN A 23 -2.21 5.20 25.12
N VAL A 24 -1.56 6.36 24.98
CA VAL A 24 -1.00 7.13 26.10
C VAL A 24 -1.60 8.52 26.16
N LEU A 25 -1.52 9.15 27.34
CA LEU A 25 -1.89 10.55 27.52
C LEU A 25 -0.85 11.44 26.85
N LEU A 26 -1.28 12.25 25.89
CA LEU A 26 -0.47 13.29 25.27
C LEU A 26 -0.75 14.60 25.99
N CYS A 27 0.32 15.25 26.46
CA CYS A 27 0.25 16.49 27.19
C CYS A 27 0.97 17.60 26.42
N TYR A 28 0.30 18.74 26.23
CA TYR A 28 0.92 19.94 25.68
C TYR A 28 0.42 21.16 26.46
N LYS A 29 1.34 21.80 27.20
CA LYS A 29 1.00 22.87 28.16
C LYS A 29 -0.07 22.35 29.14
N ASP A 30 -1.19 23.05 29.26
CA ASP A 30 -2.29 22.69 30.16
C ASP A 30 -3.31 21.71 29.52
N MET A 31 -3.08 21.31 28.26
CA MET A 31 -3.97 20.40 27.54
C MET A 31 -3.50 18.95 27.67
N ASN A 32 -4.43 18.07 28.02
CA ASN A 32 -4.20 16.63 28.10
C ASN A 32 -5.23 15.89 27.24
N HIS A 33 -4.79 14.96 26.40
CA HIS A 33 -5.65 14.14 25.55
C HIS A 33 -5.12 12.71 25.46
N THR A 34 -5.97 11.71 25.70
CA THR A 34 -5.60 10.30 25.54
C THR A 34 -5.64 9.91 24.07
N ASN A 35 -4.51 9.47 23.52
CA ASN A 35 -4.40 9.06 22.13
C ASN A 35 -5.06 7.70 21.89
N SER A 36 -6.39 7.67 21.73
CA SER A 36 -7.12 6.42 21.49
C SER A 36 -7.02 5.93 20.03
N TYR A 37 -6.61 6.79 19.10
CA TYR A 37 -6.53 6.49 17.67
C TYR A 37 -5.23 7.00 17.05
N GLY A 38 -4.79 6.36 15.97
CA GLY A 38 -3.58 6.75 15.26
C GLY A 38 -2.29 6.23 15.91
N LEU A 39 -1.19 6.45 15.20
CA LEU A 39 0.15 6.01 15.60
C LEU A 39 0.99 7.21 16.03
N ILE A 40 1.67 7.09 17.17
CA ILE A 40 2.62 8.09 17.63
C ILE A 40 3.94 7.86 16.89
N ARG A 41 4.24 8.74 15.93
CA ARG A 41 5.43 8.63 15.06
C ARG A 41 6.78 8.74 15.80
N GLY A 42 6.79 9.31 17.00
CA GLY A 42 8.00 9.45 17.82
C GLY A 42 8.44 8.18 18.55
N LEU A 43 7.65 7.11 18.51
CA LEU A 43 8.04 5.82 19.08
C LEU A 43 9.10 5.15 18.20
N GLN A 44 10.11 4.54 18.80
CA GLN A 44 11.24 3.94 18.06
C GLN A 44 10.80 2.83 17.08
N PHE A 45 9.73 2.10 17.40
CA PHE A 45 9.15 1.07 16.54
C PHE A 45 8.09 1.61 15.56
N ALA A 46 7.81 2.92 15.54
CA ALA A 46 6.77 3.48 14.69
C ALA A 46 7.07 3.26 13.21
N SER A 47 8.34 3.34 12.80
CA SER A 47 8.77 3.07 11.42
C SER A 47 8.37 1.66 10.96
N PHE A 48 8.59 0.65 11.80
CA PHE A 48 8.17 -0.71 11.54
C PHE A 48 6.65 -0.83 11.36
N VAL A 49 5.87 -0.22 12.27
CA VAL A 49 4.40 -0.26 12.20
C VAL A 49 3.88 0.42 10.93
N VAL A 50 4.42 1.58 10.57
CA VAL A 50 4.04 2.29 9.33
C VAL A 50 4.36 1.44 8.11
N GLN A 51 5.56 0.84 8.03
CA GLN A 51 5.94 0.05 6.86
C GLN A 51 5.11 -1.23 6.73
N TYR A 52 4.82 -1.90 7.85
CA TYR A 52 3.97 -3.09 7.86
C TYR A 52 2.52 -2.76 7.47
N TYR A 53 1.97 -1.66 8.01
CA TYR A 53 0.64 -1.20 7.60
C TYR A 53 0.61 -0.78 6.13
N GLY A 54 1.68 -0.15 5.66
CA GLY A 54 1.88 0.15 4.25
C GLY A 54 1.87 -1.10 3.39
N LEU A 55 2.56 -2.18 3.78
CA LEU A 55 2.53 -3.46 3.06
C LEU A 55 1.10 -4.02 2.92
N VAL A 56 0.25 -3.88 3.94
CA VAL A 56 -1.15 -4.29 3.85
C VAL A 56 -1.89 -3.49 2.78
N VAL A 57 -1.64 -2.18 2.69
CA VAL A 57 -2.19 -1.33 1.62
C VAL A 57 -1.62 -1.71 0.26
N ASP A 58 -0.33 -2.01 0.17
CA ASP A 58 0.34 -2.42 -1.07
C ASP A 58 -0.30 -3.70 -1.64
N LEU A 59 -0.64 -4.66 -0.78
CA LEU A 59 -1.36 -5.88 -1.17
C LEU A 59 -2.79 -5.61 -1.65
N LEU A 60 -3.47 -4.60 -1.10
CA LEU A 60 -4.80 -4.18 -1.57
C LEU A 60 -4.74 -3.48 -2.92
N LEU A 61 -3.69 -2.69 -3.16
CA LEU A 61 -3.49 -1.97 -4.42
C LEU A 61 -3.08 -2.88 -5.57
N LEU A 62 -2.17 -3.83 -5.32
CA LEU A 62 -1.64 -4.73 -6.34
C LEU A 62 -2.50 -5.99 -6.52
N GLY A 63 -3.20 -6.43 -5.49
CA GLY A 63 -3.78 -7.75 -5.42
C GLY A 63 -2.73 -8.85 -5.17
N LEU A 64 -3.18 -9.99 -4.64
CA LEU A 64 -2.27 -11.06 -4.18
C LEU A 64 -1.47 -11.71 -5.31
N THR A 65 -2.08 -11.89 -6.47
CA THR A 65 -1.44 -12.54 -7.63
C THR A 65 -0.30 -11.70 -8.15
N HIS A 66 -0.54 -10.42 -8.42
CA HIS A 66 0.48 -9.53 -8.98
C HIS A 66 1.54 -9.14 -7.95
N ALA A 67 1.16 -8.93 -6.68
CA ALA A 67 2.14 -8.73 -5.61
C ALA A 67 3.11 -9.91 -5.47
N SER A 68 2.61 -11.15 -5.59
CA SER A 68 3.46 -12.35 -5.57
C SER A 68 4.40 -12.43 -6.77
N GLU A 69 3.99 -11.94 -7.93
CA GLU A 69 4.85 -11.91 -9.13
C GLU A 69 5.97 -10.89 -9.03
N ILE A 70 5.67 -9.71 -8.47
CA ILE A 70 6.67 -8.68 -8.19
C ILE A 70 7.68 -9.19 -7.16
N ALA A 71 7.20 -9.79 -6.06
CA ALA A 71 8.08 -10.29 -5.00
C ALA A 71 8.90 -11.53 -5.44
N GLY A 72 8.37 -12.33 -6.36
CA GLY A 72 8.94 -13.61 -6.73
C GLY A 72 8.71 -14.71 -5.69
N PRO A 73 9.20 -15.94 -5.93
CA PRO A 73 9.04 -17.06 -5.02
C PRO A 73 9.84 -16.86 -3.73
N GLN A 74 9.31 -17.34 -2.61
CA GLN A 74 9.93 -17.16 -1.27
C GLN A 74 11.37 -17.69 -1.17
N GLN A 75 11.70 -18.75 -1.93
CA GLN A 75 13.03 -19.35 -1.95
C GLN A 75 14.05 -18.54 -2.77
N MET A 76 13.57 -17.76 -3.74
CA MET A 76 14.39 -16.98 -4.66
C MET A 76 13.64 -15.68 -5.01
N PRO A 77 13.56 -14.71 -4.08
CA PRO A 77 12.85 -13.47 -4.30
C PRO A 77 13.50 -12.66 -5.42
N ASN A 78 12.68 -11.88 -6.13
CA ASN A 78 13.18 -10.99 -7.17
C ASN A 78 13.89 -9.79 -6.54
N GLU A 79 14.88 -9.24 -7.25
CA GLU A 79 15.45 -7.94 -6.90
C GLU A 79 14.47 -6.80 -7.23
N PHE A 80 14.67 -5.65 -6.63
CA PHE A 80 13.83 -4.47 -6.89
C PHE A 80 13.78 -4.16 -8.40
N THR A 81 12.58 -3.92 -8.92
CA THR A 81 12.29 -3.67 -10.36
C THR A 81 12.63 -4.81 -11.32
N THR A 82 12.84 -6.03 -10.81
CA THR A 82 13.08 -7.20 -11.66
C THR A 82 11.95 -8.22 -11.56
N TYR A 83 11.78 -9.00 -12.62
CA TYR A 83 10.85 -10.12 -12.68
C TYR A 83 11.59 -11.38 -13.10
N GLN A 84 10.99 -12.54 -12.82
CA GLN A 84 11.56 -13.83 -13.22
C GLN A 84 11.72 -13.97 -14.73
N ASN A 85 10.79 -13.41 -15.51
CA ASN A 85 10.82 -13.43 -16.96
C ASN A 85 9.92 -12.32 -17.54
N THR A 86 10.16 -12.00 -18.82
CA THR A 86 9.42 -10.97 -19.55
C THR A 86 7.94 -11.32 -19.71
N LYS A 87 7.55 -12.60 -19.68
CA LYS A 87 6.15 -13.01 -19.80
C LYS A 87 5.34 -12.64 -18.56
N VAL A 88 5.92 -12.79 -17.37
CA VAL A 88 5.30 -12.37 -16.10
C VAL A 88 5.21 -10.86 -16.04
N GLU A 89 6.30 -10.18 -16.42
CA GLU A 89 6.33 -8.72 -16.50
C GLU A 89 5.23 -8.17 -17.43
N THR A 90 5.00 -8.81 -18.58
CA THR A 90 4.03 -8.33 -19.58
C THR A 90 2.58 -8.70 -19.34
N ARG A 91 2.31 -9.55 -18.35
CA ARG A 91 0.97 -10.06 -18.08
C ARG A 91 0.02 -9.02 -17.47
N HIS A 92 0.56 -8.05 -16.73
CA HIS A 92 -0.24 -7.07 -16.01
C HIS A 92 0.12 -5.64 -16.46
N PRO A 93 -0.83 -4.69 -16.50
CA PRO A 93 -0.51 -3.32 -16.89
C PRO A 93 0.43 -2.60 -15.92
N ILE A 94 0.38 -2.90 -14.62
CA ILE A 94 1.34 -2.37 -13.64
C ILE A 94 2.69 -3.06 -13.84
N ARG A 95 3.71 -2.30 -14.21
CA ARG A 95 5.08 -2.81 -14.50
C ARG A 95 6.07 -2.53 -13.41
N LEU A 96 5.91 -1.42 -12.71
CA LEU A 96 6.76 -1.08 -11.58
C LEU A 96 5.87 -0.57 -10.46
N TYR A 97 6.20 -1.01 -9.26
CA TYR A 97 5.56 -0.58 -8.04
C TYR A 97 6.63 -0.29 -7.01
N SER A 98 6.56 0.89 -6.39
CA SER A 98 7.36 1.18 -5.21
C SER A 98 6.59 2.08 -4.26
N ARG A 99 6.88 1.95 -2.97
CA ARG A 99 6.36 2.85 -1.94
C ARG A 99 7.51 3.38 -1.10
N TYR A 100 7.62 4.71 -1.05
CA TYR A 100 8.54 5.40 -0.17
C TYR A 100 7.75 6.04 0.98
N ILE A 101 7.72 5.34 2.12
CA ILE A 101 6.97 5.72 3.33
C ILE A 101 5.46 5.84 3.04
N ASP A 102 5.02 7.02 2.62
CA ASP A 102 3.63 7.39 2.32
C ASP A 102 3.39 7.66 0.82
N ARG A 103 4.45 7.72 0.01
CA ARG A 103 4.35 7.99 -1.43
C ARG A 103 4.38 6.70 -2.22
N VAL A 104 3.35 6.47 -3.03
CA VAL A 104 3.25 5.34 -3.93
C VAL A 104 3.63 5.79 -5.34
N HIS A 105 4.50 5.04 -5.99
CA HIS A 105 4.91 5.22 -7.38
C HIS A 105 4.49 3.97 -8.17
N MET A 106 3.65 4.16 -9.18
CA MET A 106 3.17 3.11 -10.08
C MET A 106 3.49 3.48 -11.51
N LEU A 107 4.08 2.55 -12.26
CA LEU A 107 4.24 2.67 -13.71
C LEU A 107 3.25 1.72 -14.40
N PHE A 108 2.40 2.28 -15.25
CA PHE A 108 1.48 1.51 -16.08
C PHE A 108 1.97 1.46 -17.52
N CYS A 109 1.86 0.29 -18.14
CA CYS A 109 2.08 0.09 -19.57
C CYS A 109 0.84 -0.61 -20.14
N PHE A 110 -0.02 0.17 -20.80
CA PHE A 110 -1.24 -0.30 -21.42
C PHE A 110 -1.05 -0.52 -22.91
N THR A 111 -1.72 -1.54 -23.44
CA THR A 111 -2.01 -1.63 -24.86
C THR A 111 -3.11 -0.64 -25.26
N HIS A 112 -3.24 -0.38 -26.56
CA HIS A 112 -4.29 0.52 -27.05
C HIS A 112 -5.70 0.04 -26.68
N GLU A 113 -5.94 -1.27 -26.71
CA GLU A 113 -7.24 -1.87 -26.37
C GLU A 113 -7.55 -1.72 -24.87
N GLU A 114 -6.59 -2.03 -23.99
CA GLU A 114 -6.76 -1.89 -22.54
C GLU A 114 -6.97 -0.43 -22.12
N ALA A 115 -6.22 0.50 -22.71
CA ALA A 115 -6.37 1.92 -22.43
C ALA A 115 -7.78 2.41 -22.81
N ARG A 116 -8.25 2.02 -24.00
CA ARG A 116 -9.60 2.39 -24.47
C ARG A 116 -10.69 1.82 -23.59
N ASP A 117 -10.61 0.54 -23.20
CA ASP A 117 -11.58 -0.09 -22.32
C ASP A 117 -11.61 0.58 -20.93
N LEU A 118 -10.44 0.88 -20.36
CA LEU A 118 -10.35 1.58 -19.08
C LEU A 118 -10.97 2.99 -19.13
N ILE A 119 -10.65 3.77 -20.16
CA ILE A 119 -11.22 5.11 -20.37
C ILE A 119 -12.74 5.02 -20.54
N GLN A 120 -13.23 4.06 -21.33
CA GLN A 120 -14.66 3.89 -21.56
C GLN A 120 -15.42 3.52 -20.28
N ARG A 121 -14.86 2.63 -19.45
CA ARG A 121 -15.44 2.29 -18.14
C ARG A 121 -15.47 3.52 -17.22
N TYR A 122 -14.38 4.28 -17.18
CA TYR A 122 -14.31 5.51 -16.38
C TYR A 122 -15.36 6.54 -16.82
N LEU A 123 -15.47 6.83 -18.12
CA LEU A 123 -16.44 7.78 -18.67
C LEU A 123 -17.90 7.31 -18.52
N SER A 124 -18.13 6.00 -18.42
CA SER A 124 -19.48 5.47 -18.16
C SER A 124 -19.96 5.80 -16.74
N GLU A 125 -19.05 5.83 -15.77
CA GLU A 125 -19.33 6.24 -14.38
C GLU A 125 -19.24 7.77 -14.19
N HIS A 126 -18.37 8.42 -14.96
CA HIS A 126 -18.08 9.86 -14.90
C HIS A 126 -18.19 10.49 -16.29
N PRO A 127 -19.41 10.72 -16.81
CA PRO A 127 -19.60 11.29 -18.14
C PRO A 127 -19.08 12.73 -18.22
N ASP A 128 -18.30 13.03 -19.26
CA ASP A 128 -17.80 14.38 -19.56
C ASP A 128 -18.48 14.94 -20.83
N PRO A 129 -19.65 15.58 -20.70
CA PRO A 129 -20.38 16.14 -21.84
C PRO A 129 -19.75 17.44 -22.39
N ASN A 130 -18.91 18.11 -21.61
CA ASN A 130 -18.32 19.41 -21.98
C ASN A 130 -16.90 19.30 -22.54
N ASN A 131 -16.33 18.09 -22.56
CA ASN A 131 -14.94 17.80 -22.93
C ASN A 131 -13.94 18.68 -22.14
N GLU A 132 -14.18 18.85 -20.85
CA GLU A 132 -13.32 19.68 -19.97
C GLU A 132 -11.95 19.03 -19.76
N TYR A 133 -11.86 17.70 -19.90
CA TYR A 133 -10.64 16.96 -19.62
C TYR A 133 -9.76 16.66 -20.84
N GLY A 134 -10.28 16.85 -22.06
CA GLY A 134 -9.50 16.75 -23.32
C GLY A 134 -8.94 15.35 -23.63
N TRP A 135 -9.57 14.28 -23.15
CA TRP A 135 -9.16 12.88 -23.41
C TRP A 135 -9.67 12.32 -24.75
N ILE A 136 -10.41 13.12 -25.52
CA ILE A 136 -11.03 12.79 -26.82
C ILE A 136 -10.50 13.75 -27.89
#